data_AF-A0A0H4A3Z5-F1
#
_entry.id   AF-A0A0H4A3Z5-F1
#
_cell.length_a   1.000
_cell.length_b   1.000
_cell.length_c   1.000
_cell.angle_alpha   90.00
_cell.angle_beta   90.00
_cell.angle_gamma   90.00
#
_symmetry.space_group_name_H-M   'P 1'
#
loop_
_entity.id
_entity.type
_entity.pdbx_description
1 polymer ?
#
loop_
_entity_poly.entity_id
_entity_poly.type
_entity_poly.pdbx_seq_one_letter_code
_entity_poly.pdbx_strand_id
1 'polypeptide(L)'
;MKFSYLKELNSLANVCHSNNEGKAMFERKFKYRLHVENADLGEVELINPIAIGEAVKVGNKSYRITDIWHSKTGSIAYVEIID
;
A
#
# COMPACT_ATOMS: atom_id res chain seq x y z
N MET A 1 50.80 0.72 19.08
CA MET A 1 50.98 1.87 18.16
C MET A 1 50.59 1.41 16.77
N LYS A 2 49.35 1.73 16.36
CA LYS A 2 48.98 2.73 15.32
C LYS A 2 49.11 2.18 13.88
N PHE A 3 48.02 1.55 13.42
CA PHE A 3 47.72 1.27 12.02
C PHE A 3 47.36 2.58 11.31
N SER A 4 48.00 2.86 10.18
CA SER A 4 47.61 3.92 9.25
C SER A 4 48.18 3.61 7.88
N TYR A 5 47.40 3.06 6.95
CA TYR A 5 47.58 3.28 5.51
C TYR A 5 46.36 2.68 4.80
N LEU A 6 45.40 3.53 4.47
CA LEU A 6 44.44 3.41 3.37
C LEU A 6 43.60 4.70 3.36
N LYS A 7 44.25 5.81 2.96
CA LYS A 7 43.59 7.03 2.49
C LYS A 7 43.57 6.96 0.97
N GLU A 8 42.51 6.42 0.38
CA GLU A 8 42.17 6.66 -1.04
C GLU A 8 40.80 6.09 -1.42
N LEU A 9 39.74 6.56 -0.74
CA LEU A 9 38.35 6.46 -1.25
C LEU A 9 37.58 7.74 -0.89
N ASN A 10 38.20 8.90 -1.08
CA ASN A 10 37.55 10.22 -0.99
C ASN A 10 36.93 10.58 -2.34
N SER A 11 35.78 9.98 -2.66
CA SER A 11 34.76 10.58 -3.51
C SER A 11 33.48 9.77 -3.31
N LEU A 12 32.39 10.43 -2.89
CA LEU A 12 31.05 9.89 -2.58
C LEU A 12 30.70 9.65 -1.09
N ALA A 13 31.23 10.45 -0.16
CA ALA A 13 30.66 10.54 1.18
C ALA A 13 30.42 12.00 1.57
N ASN A 14 29.52 12.67 0.84
CA ASN A 14 28.98 13.95 1.28
C ASN A 14 27.48 13.79 1.59
N VAL A 15 27.23 13.80 2.90
CA VAL A 15 26.04 14.35 3.55
C VAL A 15 24.72 13.60 3.32
N CYS A 16 24.38 12.74 4.28
CA CYS A 16 23.00 12.61 4.73
C CYS A 16 22.98 12.82 6.26
N HIS A 17 23.08 14.08 6.67
CA HIS A 17 22.41 14.52 7.89
C HIS A 17 20.92 14.56 7.55
N SER A 18 20.14 13.61 8.05
CA SER A 18 18.69 13.76 8.10
C SER A 18 18.21 13.35 9.48
N ASN A 19 18.24 14.34 10.36
CA ASN A 19 17.45 14.34 11.58
C ASN A 19 15.98 14.48 11.14
N ASN A 20 15.26 13.37 11.03
CA ASN A 20 13.79 13.34 11.02
C ASN A 20 13.32 11.90 11.26
N GLU A 21 13.56 11.45 12.49
CA GLU A 21 12.94 10.26 13.06
C GLU A 21 11.41 10.46 13.09
N GLY A 22 10.64 9.60 12.40
CA GLY A 22 9.26 9.28 12.79
C GLY A 22 8.08 9.91 12.03
N LYS A 23 8.16 10.30 10.74
CA LYS A 23 7.01 10.91 10.04
C LYS A 23 6.54 10.36 8.67
N ALA A 24 7.10 9.28 8.13
CA ALA A 24 6.75 8.83 6.76
C ALA A 24 6.30 7.36 6.60
N MET A 25 5.67 6.74 7.61
CA MET A 25 5.19 5.35 7.49
C MET A 25 3.73 5.23 6.99
N PHE A 26 2.95 6.32 6.96
CA PHE A 26 1.50 6.30 6.67
C PHE A 26 1.09 6.84 5.29
N GLU A 27 2.01 7.11 4.38
CA GLU A 27 1.68 7.74 3.09
C GLU A 27 1.31 6.77 1.95
N ARG A 28 1.26 5.46 2.23
CA ARG A 28 0.84 4.47 1.22
C ARG A 28 -0.62 4.09 1.42
N LYS A 29 -1.51 4.77 0.70
CA LYS A 29 -2.89 4.32 0.54
C LYS A 29 -2.92 3.05 -0.33
N PHE A 30 -3.79 2.12 0.03
CA PHE A 30 -4.08 0.93 -0.75
C PHE A 30 -5.23 1.24 -1.70
N LYS A 31 -5.06 0.93 -2.99
CA LYS A 31 -6.09 1.12 -4.01
C LYS A 31 -6.60 -0.23 -4.48
N TYR A 32 -7.92 -0.37 -4.49
CA TYR A 32 -8.59 -1.57 -4.97
C TYR A 32 -9.70 -1.18 -5.93
N ARG A 33 -9.82 -1.89 -7.05
CA ARG A 33 -11.03 -1.84 -7.88
C ARG A 33 -12.01 -2.90 -7.38
N LEU A 34 -13.24 -2.51 -7.11
CA LEU A 34 -14.27 -3.38 -6.56
C LEU A 34 -15.12 -3.96 -7.67
N HIS A 35 -15.14 -5.29 -7.77
CA HIS A 35 -15.94 -6.02 -8.75
C HIS A 35 -17.03 -6.83 -8.04
N VAL A 36 -18.28 -6.65 -8.44
CA VAL A 36 -19.42 -7.48 -8.01
C VAL A 36 -19.94 -8.24 -9.22
N GLU A 37 -20.56 -9.39 -8.99
CA GLU A 37 -21.16 -10.17 -10.08
C GLU A 37 -22.11 -9.26 -10.89
N ASN A 38 -21.80 -9.07 -12.17
CA ASN A 38 -22.51 -8.23 -13.13
C ASN A 38 -22.35 -6.70 -13.01
N ALA A 39 -21.45 -6.17 -12.18
CA ALA A 39 -21.14 -4.73 -12.16
C ALA A 39 -19.73 -4.38 -11.67
N ASP A 40 -19.18 -3.27 -12.19
CA ASP A 40 -17.99 -2.62 -11.65
C ASP A 40 -18.44 -1.49 -10.72
N LEU A 41 -17.96 -1.51 -9.46
CA LEU A 41 -18.31 -0.51 -8.44
C LEU A 41 -17.30 0.65 -8.39
N GLY A 42 -16.23 0.58 -9.19
CA GLY A 42 -15.17 1.57 -9.25
C GLY A 42 -14.03 1.31 -8.27
N GLU A 43 -13.23 2.35 -8.01
CA GLU A 43 -12.02 2.26 -7.19
C GLU A 43 -12.22 2.86 -5.80
N VAL A 44 -11.66 2.19 -4.79
CA VAL A 44 -11.60 2.67 -3.41
C VAL A 44 -10.15 2.85 -2.98
N GLU A 45 -9.88 3.95 -2.28
CA GLU A 45 -8.62 4.20 -1.61
C GLU A 45 -8.78 4.04 -0.11
N LEU A 46 -7.94 3.21 0.50
CA LEU A 46 -8.01 2.88 1.92
C LEU A 46 -6.66 3.13 2.58
N ILE A 47 -6.70 3.49 3.86
CA ILE A 47 -5.49 3.66 4.67
C ILE A 47 -4.91 2.29 5.05
N ASN A 48 -5.80 1.30 5.24
CA ASN A 48 -5.45 -0.07 5.59
C ASN A 48 -5.70 -1.01 4.40
N PRO A 49 -4.94 -2.11 4.29
CA PRO A 49 -5.25 -3.16 3.34
C PRO A 49 -6.58 -3.83 3.73
N ILE A 50 -7.34 -4.30 2.75
CA ILE A 50 -8.57 -5.07 2.97
C ILE A 50 -8.25 -6.55 3.10
N ALA A 51 -9.07 -7.25 3.88
CA ALA A 51 -9.02 -8.69 4.02
C ALA A 51 -10.29 -9.36 3.46
N ILE A 52 -10.14 -10.61 3.01
CA ILE A 52 -11.27 -11.46 2.65
C ILE A 52 -12.17 -11.64 3.87
N GLY A 53 -13.48 -11.47 3.66
CA GLY A 53 -14.51 -11.53 4.68
C GLY A 53 -14.86 -10.18 5.32
N GLU A 54 -14.05 -9.13 5.12
CA GLU A 54 -14.39 -7.77 5.59
C GLU A 54 -15.58 -7.19 4.83
N ALA A 55 -16.30 -6.28 5.50
CA ALA A 55 -17.37 -5.52 4.91
C ALA A 55 -16.88 -4.14 4.48
N VAL A 56 -17.23 -3.72 3.26
CA VAL A 56 -16.98 -2.39 2.71
C VAL A 56 -18.29 -1.73 2.31
N LYS A 57 -18.39 -0.42 2.52
CA LYS A 57 -19.57 0.36 2.15
C LYS A 57 -19.26 1.23 0.96
N VAL A 58 -20.02 1.09 -0.12
CA VAL A 58 -19.90 1.92 -1.33
C VAL A 58 -21.26 2.57 -1.60
N GLY A 59 -21.31 3.89 -1.44
CA GLY A 59 -22.57 4.64 -1.43
C GLY A 59 -23.49 4.17 -0.32
N ASN A 60 -24.70 3.74 -0.69
CA ASN A 60 -25.71 3.24 0.25
C ASN A 60 -25.73 1.72 0.40
N LYS A 61 -24.88 0.98 -0.32
CA LYS A 61 -24.85 -0.48 -0.28
C LYS A 61 -23.65 -1.00 0.49
N SER A 62 -23.86 -2.13 1.15
CA SER A 62 -22.82 -2.85 1.89
C SER A 62 -22.42 -4.09 1.12
N TYR A 63 -21.12 -4.34 1.05
CA TYR A 63 -20.55 -5.46 0.33
C TYR A 63 -19.57 -6.21 1.21
N ARG A 64 -19.42 -7.51 1.00
CA ARG A 64 -18.42 -8.34 1.66
C ARG A 64 -17.33 -8.73 0.66
N ILE A 65 -16.07 -8.60 1.04
CA ILE A 65 -14.94 -9.05 0.23
C ILE A 65 -14.95 -10.58 0.19
N THR A 66 -15.06 -11.17 -0.99
CA THR A 66 -15.06 -12.63 -1.18
C THR A 66 -13.71 -13.15 -1.65
N ASP A 67 -12.99 -12.36 -2.46
CA ASP A 67 -11.66 -12.70 -2.94
C ASP A 67 -10.86 -11.44 -3.31
N ILE A 68 -9.53 -11.55 -3.37
CA ILE A 68 -8.64 -10.46 -3.75
C ILE A 68 -7.61 -10.97 -4.75
N TRP A 69 -7.60 -10.35 -5.94
CA TRP A 69 -6.63 -10.64 -6.98
C TRP A 69 -5.63 -9.51 -7.15
N HIS A 70 -4.34 -9.86 -7.16
CA HIS A 70 -3.23 -8.92 -7.33
C HIS A 70 -2.49 -9.17 -8.64
N SER A 71 -2.15 -8.09 -9.32
CA SER A 71 -1.35 -8.12 -10.55
C SER A 71 -0.32 -6.99 -10.57
N LYS A 72 0.53 -6.97 -11.59
CA LYS A 72 1.48 -5.85 -11.80
C LYS A 72 0.79 -4.52 -12.06
N THR A 73 -0.45 -4.53 -12.56
CA THR A 73 -1.20 -3.33 -12.95
C THR A 73 -2.16 -2.84 -11.88
N GLY A 74 -2.44 -3.62 -10.85
CA GLY A 74 -3.31 -3.21 -9.74
C GLY A 74 -3.88 -4.38 -8.94
N SER A 75 -4.77 -4.04 -8.02
CA SER A 75 -5.49 -4.98 -7.15
C SER A 75 -6.98 -4.88 -7.40
N ILE A 76 -7.64 -6.03 -7.57
CA ILE A 76 -9.09 -6.15 -7.73
C ILE A 76 -9.62 -6.90 -6.51
N ALA A 77 -10.63 -6.36 -5.86
CA ALA A 77 -11.36 -7.03 -4.81
C ALA A 77 -12.72 -7.47 -5.34
N TYR A 78 -12.98 -8.77 -5.27
CA TYR A 78 -14.27 -9.36 -5.59
C TYR A 78 -15.17 -9.25 -4.37
N VAL A 79 -16.40 -8.82 -4.59
CA VAL A 79 -17.35 -8.54 -3.51
C VAL A 79 -18.73 -9.10 -3.80
N GLU A 80 -19.46 -9.45 -2.75
CA GLU A 80 -20.89 -9.81 -2.80
C GLU A 80 -21.73 -8.78 -2.03
N ILE A 81 -22.98 -8.57 -2.44
CA ILE A 81 -23.92 -7.70 -1.73
C ILE A 81 -24.39 -8.41 -0.46
N ILE A 82 -24.37 -7.71 0.68
CA ILE A 82 -24.86 -8.24 1.96
C ILE A 82 -26.05 -7.45 2.53
N ASP A 83 -26.54 -6.44 1.80
CA ASP A 83 -27.67 -5.57 2.17
C ASP A 83 -28.49 -5.16 0.92
#